data_AF-A0A524HGF9-F1
#
_entry.id   AF-A0A524HGF9-F1
#
_cell.length_a   1.000
_cell.length_b   1.000
_cell.length_c   1.000
_cell.angle_alpha   90.00
_cell.angle_beta   90.00
_cell.angle_gamma   90.00
#
_symmetry.space_group_name_H-M   'P 1'
#
loop_
_entity.id
_entity.type
_entity.pdbx_description
1 polymer ?
#
loop_
_entity_poly.entity_id
_entity_poly.type
_entity_poly.pdbx_seq_one_letter_code
_entity_poly.pdbx_strand_id
1 'polypeptide(L)'
;MKKSGILPVFEEVGKNVLAAEEDYVLDAVDWILEDRQFRYHDQLDSRLDILDTFLEGLSYERDEPVNPQELFNELRDLVRIQFELTPNQIRELAEGPGDELAFALRSQVESQLQDLEIKRLVGGVERLLGAPLEGDEIQAGALVWESISGWIVKRVKDMFETRYQSFFTDPEDARVVKSIEAGLKDIQTDDLSDADLVNILGLMAEGKQAAFDKKSHKRIWLRTQRLRYTFYAAALILKMSPEAAEVEILTHLEYARQQVQKAWAGNELNRLKESKISLLDEDLREKILEALGEESYTKVENERIESLPDELHEILGDLLGRSVVSKIYRDLFLRVISELWVEYLTEMEALRVAIGLEAYAQRDPLVQYKSRGFEMFQKLMEDMRVGVVNRMFTFQPRNLDRIQAALNDSGEQPESA
;
A
#
# COMPACT_ATOMS: atom_id res chain seq x y z
N MET A 1 -31.61 11.77 2.59
CA MET A 1 -31.36 12.74 3.70
C MET A 1 -31.77 14.13 3.25
N LYS A 2 -32.17 15.03 4.16
CA LYS A 2 -32.59 16.39 3.77
C LYS A 2 -31.40 17.29 3.46
N LYS A 3 -31.50 18.07 2.38
CA LYS A 3 -30.51 19.06 1.96
C LYS A 3 -30.33 20.14 3.03
N SER A 4 -31.44 20.57 3.63
CA SER A 4 -31.43 21.42 4.82
C SER A 4 -30.93 20.63 6.04
N GLY A 5 -29.65 20.83 6.40
CA GLY A 5 -29.04 20.23 7.59
C GLY A 5 -27.98 19.16 7.34
N ILE A 6 -27.66 18.84 6.07
CA ILE A 6 -26.58 17.88 5.78
C ILE A 6 -25.18 18.50 5.91
N LEU A 7 -25.05 19.81 5.76
CA LEU A 7 -23.76 20.52 5.78
C LEU A 7 -22.96 20.23 7.06
N PRO A 8 -23.53 20.36 8.29
CA PRO A 8 -22.81 20.03 9.52
C PRO A 8 -22.35 18.57 9.58
N VAL A 9 -23.12 17.64 9.00
CA VAL A 9 -22.77 16.21 8.97
C VAL A 9 -21.54 15.98 8.10
N PHE A 10 -21.51 16.56 6.90
CA PHE A 10 -20.33 16.46 6.03
C PHE A 10 -19.10 17.17 6.62
N GLU A 11 -19.30 18.30 7.28
CA GLU A 11 -18.22 19.00 7.98
C GLU A 11 -17.64 18.13 9.10
N GLU A 12 -18.51 17.51 9.92
CA GLU A 12 -18.09 16.58 10.98
C GLU A 12 -17.35 15.36 10.41
N VAL A 13 -17.86 14.75 9.34
CA VAL A 13 -17.16 13.65 8.63
C VAL A 13 -15.79 14.11 8.15
N GLY A 14 -15.69 15.29 7.54
CA GLY A 14 -14.42 15.83 7.07
C GLY A 14 -13.41 16.06 8.19
N LYS A 15 -13.86 16.60 9.33
CA LYS A 15 -13.03 16.80 10.52
C LYS A 15 -12.53 15.48 11.09
N ASN A 16 -13.42 14.50 11.23
CA ASN A 16 -13.07 13.17 11.72
C ASN A 16 -12.07 12.46 10.79
N VAL A 17 -12.17 12.68 9.48
CA VAL A 17 -11.21 12.14 8.50
C VAL A 17 -9.83 12.76 8.66
N LEU A 18 -9.76 14.08 8.84
CA LEU A 18 -8.48 14.75 9.06
C LEU A 18 -7.84 14.33 10.39
N ALA A 19 -8.65 14.21 11.46
CA ALA A 19 -8.19 13.77 12.77
C ALA A 19 -7.68 12.31 12.74
N ALA A 20 -8.41 11.40 12.10
CA ALA A 20 -7.97 10.00 11.98
C ALA A 20 -6.67 9.87 11.15
N GLU A 21 -6.49 10.74 10.15
CA GLU A 21 -5.24 10.82 9.40
C GLU A 21 -4.09 11.38 10.26
N GLU A 22 -4.34 12.39 11.08
CA GLU A 22 -3.38 12.95 12.04
C GLU A 22 -2.93 11.89 13.05
N ASP A 23 -3.87 11.20 13.70
CA ASP A 23 -3.60 10.15 14.67
C ASP A 23 -2.71 9.05 14.06
N TYR A 24 -3.08 8.55 12.88
CA TYR A 24 -2.28 7.54 12.17
C TYR A 24 -0.85 8.02 11.88
N VAL A 25 -0.71 9.27 11.41
CA VAL A 25 0.61 9.82 11.08
C VAL A 25 1.46 10.00 12.33
N LEU A 26 0.87 10.45 13.44
CA LEU A 26 1.57 10.59 14.72
C LEU A 26 2.04 9.22 15.24
N ASP A 27 1.17 8.21 15.24
CA ASP A 27 1.53 6.84 15.63
C ASP A 27 2.66 6.28 14.75
N ALA A 28 2.59 6.52 13.44
CA ALA A 28 3.64 6.10 12.51
C ALA A 28 4.96 6.85 12.73
N VAL A 29 4.91 8.14 13.08
CA VAL A 29 6.10 8.92 13.46
C VAL A 29 6.72 8.37 14.73
N ASP A 30 5.92 8.08 15.75
CA ASP A 30 6.39 7.50 17.01
C ASP A 30 7.07 6.15 16.77
N TRP A 31 6.48 5.29 15.94
CA TRP A 31 7.11 4.02 15.54
C TRP A 31 8.44 4.22 14.81
N ILE A 32 8.51 5.16 13.85
CA ILE A 32 9.76 5.48 13.14
C ILE A 32 10.81 5.98 14.13
N LEU A 33 10.43 6.83 15.09
CA LEU A 33 11.32 7.34 16.12
C LEU A 33 11.89 6.21 16.97
N GLU A 34 11.04 5.34 17.50
CA GLU A 34 11.47 4.20 18.32
C GLU A 34 12.40 3.24 17.56
N ASP A 35 12.02 2.83 16.34
CA ASP A 35 12.83 1.94 15.50
C ASP A 35 14.20 2.56 15.18
N ARG A 36 14.25 3.86 14.87
CA ARG A 36 15.50 4.56 14.57
C ARG A 36 16.37 4.75 15.80
N GLN A 37 15.76 5.03 16.95
CA GLN A 37 16.49 5.12 18.21
C GLN A 37 17.17 3.79 18.53
N PHE A 38 16.44 2.69 18.44
CA PHE A 38 16.99 1.36 18.67
C PHE A 38 18.15 1.05 17.72
N ARG A 39 17.96 1.28 16.42
CA ARG A 39 19.03 1.07 15.41
C ARG A 39 20.25 1.95 15.63
N TYR A 40 20.06 3.19 16.09
CA TYR A 40 21.17 4.10 16.40
C TYR A 40 22.05 3.51 17.52
N HIS A 41 21.45 3.08 18.63
CA HIS A 41 22.20 2.50 19.76
C HIS A 41 22.92 1.21 19.35
N ASP A 42 22.23 0.30 18.66
CA ASP A 42 22.84 -0.95 18.17
C ASP A 42 24.02 -0.70 17.22
N GLN A 43 23.88 0.27 16.31
CA GLN A 43 24.98 0.65 15.43
C GLN A 43 26.12 1.32 16.19
N LEU A 44 25.80 2.20 17.15
CA LEU A 44 26.81 2.91 17.95
C LEU A 44 27.64 1.92 18.74
N ASP A 45 27.00 1.02 19.48
CA ASP A 45 27.66 -0.02 20.28
C ASP A 45 28.56 -0.88 19.39
N SER A 46 28.04 -1.38 18.25
CA SER A 46 28.84 -2.14 17.30
C SER A 46 30.06 -1.37 16.77
N ARG A 47 29.94 -0.06 16.51
CA ARG A 47 31.06 0.75 16.00
C ARG A 47 32.08 1.08 17.08
N LEU A 48 31.62 1.35 18.30
CA LEU A 48 32.50 1.58 19.43
C LEU A 48 33.26 0.30 19.80
N ASP A 49 32.61 -0.87 19.78
CA ASP A 49 33.28 -2.16 20.01
C ASP A 49 34.35 -2.44 18.95
N ILE A 50 34.07 -2.16 17.67
CA ILE A 50 35.06 -2.30 16.58
C ILE A 50 36.23 -1.33 16.78
N LEU A 51 35.93 -0.07 17.10
CA LEU A 51 36.94 0.94 17.38
C LEU A 51 37.82 0.49 18.55
N ASP A 52 37.22 0.09 19.67
CA ASP A 52 37.91 -0.31 20.89
C ASP A 52 38.77 -1.54 20.66
N THR A 53 38.22 -2.56 20.02
CA THR A 53 38.98 -3.77 19.63
C THR A 53 40.17 -3.42 18.75
N PHE A 54 39.98 -2.51 17.80
CA PHE A 54 41.07 -2.05 16.94
C PHE A 54 42.14 -1.32 17.74
N LEU A 55 41.75 -0.36 18.59
CA LEU A 55 42.66 0.44 19.43
C LEU A 55 43.44 -0.45 20.41
N GLU A 56 42.78 -1.39 21.07
CA GLU A 56 43.42 -2.40 21.93
C GLU A 56 44.42 -3.26 21.14
N GLY A 57 44.09 -3.62 19.90
CA GLY A 57 44.99 -4.33 19.00
C GLY A 57 46.30 -3.59 18.70
N LEU A 58 46.28 -2.25 18.74
CA LEU A 58 47.48 -1.42 18.53
C LEU A 58 48.44 -1.43 19.73
N SER A 59 47.94 -1.80 20.92
CA SER A 59 48.73 -1.82 22.16
C SER A 59 49.68 -3.02 22.27
N TYR A 60 49.53 -4.03 21.41
CA TYR A 60 50.42 -5.19 21.35
C TYR A 60 51.69 -4.89 20.52
N GLU A 61 52.85 -5.39 20.96
CA GLU A 61 54.11 -5.24 20.24
C GLU A 61 53.97 -5.76 18.80
N ARG A 62 54.23 -4.89 17.82
CA ARG A 62 54.26 -5.25 16.40
C ARG A 62 55.71 -5.40 15.95
N ASP A 63 56.00 -6.53 15.31
CA ASP A 63 57.32 -6.85 14.76
C ASP A 63 57.70 -5.98 13.53
N GLU A 64 56.71 -5.34 12.89
CA GLU A 64 56.91 -4.52 11.68
C GLU A 64 56.35 -3.09 11.84
N PRO A 65 57.09 -2.06 11.34
CA PRO A 65 56.61 -0.69 11.32
C PRO A 65 55.42 -0.54 10.35
N VAL A 66 54.27 -0.14 10.88
CA VAL A 66 53.04 0.04 10.11
C VAL A 66 52.98 1.46 9.54
N ASN A 67 52.57 1.58 8.27
CA ASN A 67 52.33 2.88 7.65
C ASN A 67 51.13 3.59 8.33
N PRO A 68 51.31 4.76 8.98
CA PRO A 68 50.24 5.43 9.71
C PRO A 68 49.00 5.75 8.87
N GLN A 69 49.19 6.05 7.58
CA GLN A 69 48.08 6.37 6.69
C GLN A 69 47.27 5.13 6.29
N GLU A 70 47.93 3.99 6.14
CA GLU A 70 47.26 2.70 5.87
C GLU A 70 46.46 2.26 7.09
N LEU A 71 47.02 2.40 8.29
CA LEU A 71 46.34 2.10 9.55
C LEU A 71 45.08 2.96 9.76
N PHE A 72 45.16 4.25 9.46
CA PHE A 72 44.00 5.13 9.54
C PHE A 72 42.91 4.76 8.51
N ASN A 73 43.31 4.41 7.29
CA ASN A 73 42.37 3.95 6.27
C ASN A 73 41.69 2.64 6.68
N GLU A 74 42.45 1.68 7.24
CA GLU A 74 41.92 0.43 7.78
C GLU A 74 40.90 0.68 8.89
N LEU A 75 41.23 1.54 9.87
CA LEU A 75 40.30 1.93 10.93
C LEU A 75 39.00 2.52 10.36
N ARG A 76 39.11 3.42 9.38
CA ARG A 76 37.94 4.04 8.74
C ARG A 76 37.08 3.01 8.00
N ASP A 77 37.71 2.05 7.32
CA ASP A 77 37.00 1.00 6.56
C ASP A 77 36.31 -0.01 7.49
N LEU A 78 36.90 -0.28 8.67
CA LEU A 78 36.33 -1.14 9.70
C LEU A 78 35.15 -0.48 10.42
N VAL A 79 35.32 0.76 10.89
CA VAL A 79 34.28 1.51 11.62
C VAL A 79 33.17 2.00 10.67
N ARG A 80 33.46 2.15 9.37
CA ARG A 80 32.50 2.57 8.32
C ARG A 80 31.80 3.89 8.62
N ILE A 81 32.50 4.81 9.28
CA ILE A 81 32.06 6.18 9.55
C ILE A 81 33.14 7.13 9.01
N GLN A 82 32.71 8.28 8.52
CA GLN A 82 33.62 9.34 8.10
C GLN A 82 34.06 10.14 9.34
N PHE A 83 35.33 10.05 9.71
CA PHE A 83 35.94 10.89 10.73
C PHE A 83 37.32 11.37 10.24
N GLU A 84 37.78 12.50 10.76
CA GLU A 84 39.00 13.16 10.32
C GLU A 84 40.03 13.17 11.45
N LEU A 85 41.28 12.86 11.11
CA LEU A 85 42.43 12.99 11.99
C LEU A 85 43.46 13.93 11.36
N THR A 86 44.05 14.78 12.19
CA THR A 86 45.20 15.60 11.78
C THR A 86 46.43 14.72 11.51
N PRO A 87 47.40 15.18 10.71
CA PRO A 87 48.63 14.41 10.46
C PRO A 87 49.39 13.99 11.73
N ASN A 88 49.27 14.76 12.82
CA ASN A 88 49.86 14.41 14.11
C ASN A 88 49.09 13.27 14.80
N GLN A 89 47.75 13.33 14.80
CA GLN A 89 46.91 12.27 15.37
C GLN A 89 47.02 10.95 14.58
N ILE A 90 47.23 11.02 13.26
CA ILE A 90 47.50 9.83 12.45
C ILE A 90 48.81 9.16 12.87
N ARG A 91 49.86 9.94 13.18
CA ARG A 91 51.12 9.40 13.71
C ARG A 91 50.93 8.82 15.11
N GLU A 92 50.23 9.55 15.98
CA GLU A 92 49.90 9.10 17.34
C GLU A 92 49.13 7.77 17.34
N LEU A 93 48.18 7.61 16.41
CA LEU A 93 47.44 6.35 16.22
C LEU A 93 48.38 5.17 15.93
N ALA A 94 49.46 5.38 15.15
CA ALA A 94 50.42 4.33 14.81
C ALA A 94 51.40 4.01 15.96
N GLU A 95 51.68 4.98 16.83
CA GLU A 95 52.58 4.85 17.98
C GLU A 95 51.89 4.26 19.23
N GLY A 96 50.56 4.15 19.20
CA GLY A 96 49.74 3.76 20.34
C GLY A 96 48.93 4.98 20.82
N PRO A 97 47.63 5.07 20.51
CA PRO A 97 46.83 6.26 20.79
C PRO A 97 46.66 6.46 22.29
N GLY A 98 46.83 7.70 22.76
CA GLY A 98 46.51 8.05 24.13
C GLY A 98 45.00 8.11 24.39
N ASP A 99 44.61 8.21 25.67
CA ASP A 99 43.20 8.31 26.09
C ASP A 99 42.48 9.51 25.43
N GLU A 100 43.19 10.61 25.19
CA GLU A 100 42.62 11.80 24.53
C GLU A 100 42.23 11.55 23.07
N LEU A 101 43.09 10.88 22.30
CA LEU A 101 42.80 10.53 20.91
C LEU A 101 41.71 9.47 20.83
N ALA A 102 41.73 8.46 21.71
CA ALA A 102 40.67 7.46 21.80
C ALA A 102 39.31 8.11 22.11
N PHE A 103 39.25 9.02 23.09
CA PHE A 103 38.03 9.77 23.41
C PHE A 103 37.54 10.60 22.22
N ALA A 104 38.45 11.34 21.56
CA ALA A 104 38.10 12.15 20.40
C ALA A 104 37.55 11.30 19.23
N LEU A 105 38.11 10.12 18.98
CA LEU A 105 37.60 9.18 17.99
C LEU A 105 36.19 8.67 18.33
N ARG A 106 35.95 8.29 19.59
CA ARG A 106 34.61 7.88 20.06
C ARG A 106 33.58 9.01 19.86
N SER A 107 33.91 10.23 20.27
CA SER A 107 33.02 11.39 20.10
C SER A 107 32.74 11.72 18.63
N GLN A 108 33.74 11.59 17.75
CA GLN A 108 33.53 11.77 16.31
C GLN A 108 32.61 10.68 15.73
N VAL A 109 32.81 9.41 16.12
CA VAL A 109 31.95 8.29 15.72
C VAL A 109 30.51 8.51 16.16
N GLU A 110 30.30 8.88 17.43
CA GLU A 110 28.98 9.16 18.00
C GLU A 110 28.27 10.30 17.27
N SER A 111 28.94 11.43 17.10
CA SER A 111 28.39 12.63 16.44
C SER A 111 28.04 12.37 14.97
N GLN A 112 28.92 11.71 14.22
CA GLN A 112 28.69 11.43 12.80
C GLN A 112 27.55 10.42 12.58
N LEU A 113 27.46 9.41 13.45
CA LEU A 113 26.37 8.44 13.39
C LEU A 113 25.03 9.09 13.78
N GLN A 114 25.04 9.96 14.80
CA GLN A 114 23.87 10.71 15.23
C GLN A 114 23.35 11.62 14.11
N ASP A 115 24.23 12.39 13.47
CA ASP A 115 23.86 13.27 12.34
C ASP A 115 23.25 12.49 11.17
N LEU A 116 23.80 11.30 10.87
CA LEU A 116 23.31 10.43 9.82
C LEU A 116 21.91 9.89 10.15
N GLU A 117 21.69 9.41 11.37
CA GLU A 117 20.40 8.87 11.79
C GLU A 117 19.33 9.96 11.91
N ILE A 118 19.68 11.15 12.38
CA ILE A 118 18.78 12.32 12.37
C ILE A 118 18.31 12.64 10.95
N LYS A 119 19.23 12.71 9.98
CA LYS A 119 18.87 12.96 8.56
C LYS A 119 17.97 11.87 8.00
N ARG A 120 18.23 10.60 8.34
CA ARG A 120 17.41 9.46 7.92
C ARG A 120 16.02 9.48 8.54
N LEU A 121 15.92 9.84 9.81
CA LEU A 121 14.69 10.01 10.56
C LEU A 121 13.82 11.11 9.93
N VAL A 122 14.36 12.32 9.79
CA VAL A 122 13.65 13.45 9.16
C VAL A 122 13.18 13.07 7.75
N GLY A 123 14.07 12.54 6.91
CA GLY A 123 13.68 12.10 5.57
C GLY A 123 12.66 10.95 5.57
N GLY A 124 12.65 10.09 6.60
CA GLY A 124 11.64 9.05 6.80
C GLY A 124 10.26 9.63 7.04
N VAL A 125 10.18 10.64 7.91
CA VAL A 125 8.94 11.36 8.22
C VAL A 125 8.48 12.18 7.01
N GLU A 126 9.36 12.90 6.33
CA GLU A 126 8.99 13.66 5.11
C GLU A 126 8.40 12.76 4.01
N ARG A 127 8.93 11.54 3.86
CA ARG A 127 8.35 10.55 2.94
C ARG A 127 6.96 10.08 3.38
N LEU A 128 6.74 9.89 4.68
CA LEU A 128 5.42 9.56 5.23
C LEU A 128 4.40 10.68 4.97
N LEU A 129 4.82 11.94 5.17
CA LEU A 129 3.98 13.12 4.97
C LEU A 129 3.76 13.44 3.48
N GLY A 130 4.72 13.07 2.62
CA GLY A 130 4.75 13.48 1.22
C GLY A 130 5.10 14.96 1.01
N ALA A 131 5.65 15.60 2.04
CA ALA A 131 6.00 17.01 2.06
C ALA A 131 7.21 17.25 2.99
N PRO A 132 8.04 18.28 2.73
CA PRO A 132 9.15 18.61 3.60
C PRO A 132 8.65 19.14 4.95
N LEU A 133 9.41 18.90 6.01
CA LEU A 133 9.18 19.51 7.32
C LEU A 133 9.74 20.94 7.29
N GLU A 134 8.91 21.92 6.93
CA GLU A 134 9.34 23.33 6.84
C GLU A 134 9.79 23.90 8.21
N GLY A 135 10.98 24.50 8.23
CA GLY A 135 11.54 25.19 9.39
C GLY A 135 13.00 25.61 9.13
N ASP A 136 13.47 26.64 9.84
CA ASP A 136 14.90 27.01 9.84
C ASP A 136 15.72 25.75 10.11
N GLU A 137 16.68 25.47 9.23
CA GLU A 137 17.56 24.31 9.28
C GLU A 137 17.91 24.02 10.74
N ILE A 138 17.48 22.85 11.22
CA ILE A 138 17.95 22.34 12.50
C ILE A 138 19.47 22.50 12.48
N GLN A 139 20.00 23.32 13.39
CA GLN A 139 21.41 23.33 13.69
C GLN A 139 21.72 21.96 14.29
N ALA A 140 21.98 20.99 13.41
CA ALA A 140 22.13 19.57 13.72
C ALA A 140 23.18 19.30 14.81
N GLY A 141 24.11 20.24 15.01
CA GLY A 141 25.11 20.16 16.07
C GLY A 141 24.64 20.42 17.50
N ALA A 142 23.35 20.70 17.77
CA ALA A 142 22.88 21.09 19.12
C ALA A 142 21.75 20.23 19.70
N LEU A 143 21.19 19.25 18.97
CA LEU A 143 20.04 18.48 19.44
C LEU A 143 20.43 17.09 19.92
N VAL A 144 20.14 16.83 21.19
CA VAL A 144 20.03 15.48 21.74
C VAL A 144 18.77 14.82 21.15
N TRP A 145 18.76 13.50 21.01
CA TRP A 145 17.64 12.71 20.45
C TRP A 145 16.25 13.11 20.97
N GLU A 146 16.14 13.44 22.26
CA GLU A 146 14.88 13.88 22.89
C GLU A 146 14.36 15.23 22.35
N SER A 147 15.26 16.09 21.86
CA SER A 147 14.88 17.39 21.31
C SER A 147 14.38 17.29 19.86
N ILE A 148 14.84 16.28 19.10
CA ILE A 148 14.38 16.11 17.71
C ILE A 148 13.02 15.42 17.62
N SER A 149 12.73 14.46 18.50
CA SER A 149 11.41 13.81 18.55
C SER A 149 10.30 14.85 18.80
N GLY A 150 10.48 15.68 19.82
CA GLY A 150 9.53 16.75 20.15
C GLY A 150 9.37 17.78 19.03
N TRP A 151 10.45 18.11 18.32
CA TRP A 151 10.39 18.98 17.15
C TRP A 151 9.59 18.35 16.01
N ILE A 152 9.84 17.09 15.65
CA ILE A 152 9.13 16.38 14.58
C ILE A 152 7.63 16.32 14.90
N VAL A 153 7.28 15.84 16.09
CA VAL A 153 5.87 15.70 16.52
C VAL A 153 5.16 17.05 16.47
N LYS A 154 5.81 18.12 16.96
CA LYS A 154 5.25 19.47 16.88
C LYS A 154 5.01 19.91 15.43
N ARG A 155 5.97 19.69 14.53
CA ARG A 155 5.84 20.07 13.12
C ARG A 155 4.73 19.32 12.41
N VAL A 156 4.56 18.04 12.70
CA VAL A 156 3.43 17.26 12.17
C VAL A 156 2.10 17.86 12.65
N LYS A 157 1.95 18.15 13.95
CA LYS A 157 0.75 18.79 14.49
C LYS A 157 0.48 20.16 13.87
N ASP A 158 1.50 21.02 13.78
CA ASP A 158 1.37 22.34 13.16
C ASP A 158 0.90 22.24 11.69
N MET A 159 1.35 21.23 10.95
CA MET A 159 0.92 20.96 9.58
C MET A 159 -0.56 20.55 9.52
N PHE A 160 -1.01 19.65 10.40
CA PHE A 160 -2.42 19.23 10.46
C PHE A 160 -3.34 20.34 10.94
N GLU A 161 -2.90 21.16 11.90
CA GLU A 161 -3.63 22.35 12.34
C GLU A 161 -3.80 23.35 11.18
N THR A 162 -2.74 23.60 10.41
CA THR A 162 -2.82 24.46 9.21
C THR A 162 -3.82 23.92 8.19
N ARG A 163 -3.83 22.60 7.96
CA ARG A 163 -4.82 21.93 7.09
C ARG A 163 -6.23 22.08 7.65
N TYR A 164 -6.44 21.84 8.94
CA TYR A 164 -7.72 21.99 9.61
C TYR A 164 -8.28 23.41 9.41
N GLN A 165 -7.43 24.42 9.63
CA GLN A 165 -7.84 25.81 9.48
C GLN A 165 -8.23 26.13 8.03
N SER A 166 -7.39 25.77 7.06
CA SER A 166 -7.65 26.02 5.63
C SER A 166 -8.85 25.25 5.06
N PHE A 167 -9.19 24.10 5.63
CA PHE A 167 -10.26 23.24 5.12
C PHE A 167 -11.63 23.60 5.70
N PHE A 168 -11.69 24.01 6.97
CA PHE A 168 -12.95 24.11 7.71
C PHE A 168 -13.25 25.48 8.32
N THR A 169 -12.26 26.22 8.83
CA THR A 169 -12.53 27.39 9.69
C THR A 169 -12.25 28.73 9.03
N ASP A 170 -11.21 28.83 8.18
CA ASP A 170 -10.84 30.09 7.52
C ASP A 170 -11.92 30.48 6.50
N PRO A 171 -12.72 31.55 6.72
CA PRO A 171 -13.80 31.92 5.81
C PRO A 171 -13.32 32.23 4.38
N GLU A 172 -12.09 32.75 4.25
CA GLU A 172 -11.49 33.08 2.95
C GLU A 172 -10.98 31.84 2.21
N ASP A 173 -10.62 30.77 2.92
CA ASP A 173 -10.15 29.51 2.32
C ASP A 173 -11.21 28.38 2.39
N ALA A 174 -11.57 27.90 3.59
CA ALA A 174 -12.56 26.87 3.94
C ALA A 174 -12.86 25.86 2.81
N ARG A 175 -11.80 25.27 2.26
CA ARG A 175 -11.84 24.61 0.94
C ARG A 175 -12.83 23.45 0.88
N VAL A 176 -12.97 22.71 1.99
CA VAL A 176 -13.87 21.55 2.08
C VAL A 176 -15.30 22.02 2.24
N VAL A 177 -15.56 23.01 3.10
CA VAL A 177 -16.89 23.60 3.29
C VAL A 177 -17.42 24.17 1.96
N LYS A 178 -16.60 24.95 1.25
CA LYS A 178 -16.95 25.50 -0.07
C LYS A 178 -17.23 24.41 -1.12
N SER A 179 -16.51 23.29 -1.07
CA SER A 179 -16.78 22.13 -1.93
C SER A 179 -18.14 21.49 -1.62
N ILE A 180 -18.51 21.37 -0.34
CA ILE A 180 -19.81 20.83 0.08
C ILE A 180 -20.95 21.76 -0.39
N GLU A 181 -20.82 23.06 -0.14
CA GLU A 181 -21.81 24.05 -0.56
C GLU A 181 -22.00 24.07 -2.09
N ALA A 182 -20.91 23.97 -2.85
CA ALA A 182 -20.96 23.87 -4.30
C ALA A 182 -21.69 22.60 -4.75
N GLY A 183 -21.37 21.44 -4.18
CA GLY A 183 -22.04 20.18 -4.50
C GLY A 183 -23.54 20.20 -4.16
N LEU A 184 -23.91 20.83 -3.04
CA LEU A 184 -25.31 21.02 -2.67
C LEU A 184 -26.05 21.98 -3.60
N LYS A 185 -25.38 23.00 -4.13
CA LYS A 185 -26.00 24.00 -5.01
C LYS A 185 -26.50 23.38 -6.32
N ASP A 186 -25.79 22.38 -6.84
CA ASP A 186 -26.12 21.72 -8.11
C ASP A 186 -27.34 20.78 -8.00
N ILE A 187 -27.77 20.43 -6.78
CA ILE A 187 -28.88 19.52 -6.53
C ILE A 187 -30.20 20.29 -6.44
N GLN A 188 -31.15 19.96 -7.31
CA GLN A 188 -32.44 20.65 -7.39
C GLN A 188 -33.47 20.14 -6.37
N THR A 189 -33.35 18.89 -5.93
CA THR A 189 -34.24 18.27 -4.95
C THR A 189 -33.82 18.56 -3.52
N ASP A 190 -34.79 18.59 -2.61
CA ASP A 190 -34.51 18.71 -1.16
C ASP A 190 -34.11 17.37 -0.53
N ASP A 191 -34.50 16.25 -1.14
CA ASP A 191 -34.05 14.93 -0.76
C ASP A 191 -32.80 14.54 -1.56
N LEU A 192 -31.72 14.25 -0.83
CA LEU A 192 -30.43 13.79 -1.36
C LEU A 192 -30.46 12.28 -1.58
N SER A 193 -30.06 11.87 -2.78
CA SER A 193 -29.80 10.47 -3.14
C SER A 193 -28.40 10.01 -2.71
N ASP A 194 -28.16 8.71 -2.69
CA ASP A 194 -26.82 8.16 -2.38
C ASP A 194 -25.77 8.64 -3.40
N ALA A 195 -26.15 8.81 -4.66
CA ALA A 195 -25.28 9.35 -5.70
C ALA A 195 -24.86 10.80 -5.39
N ASP A 196 -25.78 11.62 -4.86
CA ASP A 196 -25.49 12.98 -4.44
C ASP A 196 -24.49 12.99 -3.27
N LEU A 197 -24.69 12.12 -2.28
CA LEU A 197 -23.80 11.99 -1.13
C LEU A 197 -22.39 11.57 -1.56
N VAL A 198 -22.27 10.56 -2.43
CA VAL A 198 -20.99 10.09 -2.96
C VAL A 198 -20.28 11.18 -3.76
N ASN A 199 -21.01 11.94 -4.58
CA ASN A 199 -20.43 13.05 -5.33
C ASN A 199 -19.87 14.14 -4.40
N ILE A 200 -20.61 14.53 -3.36
CA ILE A 200 -20.16 15.51 -2.37
C ILE A 200 -18.92 15.00 -1.63
N LEU A 201 -18.91 13.74 -1.18
CA LEU A 201 -17.73 13.12 -0.57
C LEU A 201 -16.51 13.15 -1.50
N GLY A 202 -16.71 12.94 -2.81
CA GLY A 202 -15.65 13.10 -3.81
C GLY A 202 -15.09 14.51 -3.90
N LEU A 203 -15.96 15.53 -3.92
CA LEU A 203 -15.57 16.95 -3.96
C LEU A 203 -14.86 17.43 -2.69
N MET A 204 -15.15 16.81 -1.55
CA MET A 204 -14.46 17.04 -0.28
C MET A 204 -13.04 16.45 -0.30
N ALA A 205 -12.88 15.24 -0.84
CA ALA A 205 -11.60 14.53 -0.88
C ALA A 205 -10.59 15.12 -1.88
N GLU A 206 -11.06 15.56 -3.05
CA GLU A 206 -10.20 16.08 -4.11
C GLU A 206 -10.44 17.57 -4.38
N GLY A 207 -9.36 18.33 -4.46
CA GLY A 207 -9.33 19.72 -4.93
C GLY A 207 -8.74 19.85 -6.33
N LYS A 208 -8.95 21.02 -6.95
CA LYS A 208 -8.23 21.44 -8.14
C LYS A 208 -7.46 22.72 -7.82
N GLN A 209 -6.14 22.69 -8.02
CA GLN A 209 -5.29 23.87 -7.87
C GLN A 209 -4.70 24.23 -9.23
N ALA A 210 -4.74 25.51 -9.56
CA ALA A 210 -4.06 26.00 -10.75
C ALA A 210 -2.54 26.00 -10.50
N ALA A 211 -1.80 25.36 -11.39
CA ALA A 211 -0.35 25.41 -11.42
C ALA A 211 0.12 25.81 -12.82
N PHE A 212 1.40 26.16 -12.96
CA PHE A 212 2.01 26.42 -14.25
C PHE A 212 2.93 25.26 -14.61
N ASP A 213 2.76 24.72 -15.82
CA ASP A 213 3.63 23.68 -16.34
C ASP A 213 5.06 24.22 -16.51
N LYS A 214 6.06 23.55 -15.91
CA LYS A 214 7.46 24.02 -15.84
C LYS A 214 8.12 24.18 -17.22
N LYS A 215 7.61 23.53 -18.28
CA LYS A 215 8.19 23.59 -19.64
C LYS A 215 7.42 24.52 -20.58
N SER A 216 6.10 24.45 -20.55
CA SER A 216 5.22 25.19 -21.48
C SER A 216 4.69 26.50 -20.90
N HIS A 217 4.90 26.77 -19.61
CA HIS A 217 4.33 27.91 -18.86
C HIS A 217 2.80 28.05 -18.99
N LYS A 218 2.11 26.98 -19.43
CA LYS A 218 0.65 26.96 -19.53
C LYS A 218 0.06 26.67 -18.17
N ARG A 219 -1.07 27.31 -17.88
CA ARG A 219 -1.88 27.00 -16.70
C ARG A 219 -2.43 25.57 -16.85
N ILE A 220 -2.06 24.72 -15.91
CA ILE A 220 -2.58 23.36 -15.76
C ILE A 220 -3.37 23.26 -14.46
N TRP A 221 -4.33 22.35 -14.41
CA TRP A 221 -5.06 22.04 -13.19
C TRP A 221 -4.47 20.77 -12.58
N LEU A 222 -3.91 20.90 -11.39
CA LEU A 222 -3.44 19.75 -10.61
C LEU A 222 -4.56 19.31 -9.66
N ARG A 223 -4.84 18.01 -9.66
CA ARG A 223 -5.65 17.41 -8.60
C ARG A 223 -4.83 17.41 -7.32
N THR A 224 -5.43 17.88 -6.23
CA THR A 224 -4.82 17.94 -4.91
C THR A 224 -5.64 17.08 -3.96
N GLN A 225 -5.00 16.10 -3.32
CA GLN A 225 -5.66 15.32 -2.28
C GLN A 225 -5.84 16.20 -1.03
N ARG A 226 -7.05 16.24 -0.49
CA ARG A 226 -7.38 17.00 0.73
C ARG A 226 -7.67 16.08 1.91
N LEU A 227 -8.62 15.16 1.73
CA LEU A 227 -9.08 14.22 2.76
C LEU A 227 -8.87 12.79 2.29
N ARG A 228 -8.38 11.91 3.18
CA ARG A 228 -8.13 10.50 2.89
C ARG A 228 -9.03 9.61 3.74
N TYR A 229 -10.20 9.26 3.20
CA TYR A 229 -11.24 8.50 3.92
C TYR A 229 -10.78 7.14 4.45
N THR A 230 -9.72 6.56 3.86
CA THR A 230 -9.16 5.28 4.28
C THR A 230 -8.73 5.26 5.75
N PHE A 231 -8.16 6.36 6.26
CA PHE A 231 -7.75 6.44 7.66
C PHE A 231 -8.95 6.43 8.60
N TYR A 232 -10.01 7.16 8.24
CA TYR A 232 -11.22 7.17 9.05
C TYR A 232 -11.96 5.84 9.02
N ALA A 233 -12.05 5.20 7.84
CA ALA A 233 -12.61 3.87 7.71
C ALA A 233 -11.84 2.86 8.58
N ALA A 234 -10.50 2.90 8.56
CA ALA A 234 -9.68 2.08 9.44
C ALA A 234 -9.94 2.36 10.92
N ALA A 235 -10.03 3.64 11.32
CA ALA A 235 -10.32 4.03 12.70
C ALA A 235 -11.72 3.58 13.16
N LEU A 236 -12.70 3.49 12.26
CA LEU A 236 -14.02 2.93 12.57
C LEU A 236 -13.94 1.42 12.76
N ILE A 237 -13.26 0.71 11.86
CA ILE A 237 -13.09 -0.75 11.94
C ILE A 237 -12.35 -1.15 13.22
N LEU A 238 -11.29 -0.42 13.60
CA LEU A 238 -10.52 -0.68 14.83
C LEU A 238 -11.34 -0.54 16.12
N LYS A 239 -12.48 0.17 16.08
CA LYS A 239 -13.40 0.31 17.23
C LYS A 239 -14.40 -0.84 17.33
N MET A 240 -14.45 -1.72 16.34
CA MET A 240 -15.38 -2.85 16.29
C MET A 240 -14.79 -4.07 17.01
N SER A 241 -15.65 -4.99 17.47
CA SER A 241 -15.16 -6.32 17.80
C SER A 241 -14.71 -7.06 16.53
N PRO A 242 -13.77 -8.02 16.63
CA PRO A 242 -13.34 -8.82 15.48
C PRO A 242 -14.52 -9.44 14.71
N GLU A 243 -15.52 -9.95 15.42
CA GLU A 243 -16.71 -10.56 14.81
C GLU A 243 -17.58 -9.54 14.09
N ALA A 244 -17.71 -8.33 14.63
CA ALA A 244 -18.49 -7.27 13.99
C ALA A 244 -17.77 -6.71 12.75
N ALA A 245 -16.45 -6.55 12.83
CA ALA A 245 -15.62 -6.16 11.69
C ALA A 245 -15.71 -7.21 10.56
N GLU A 246 -15.64 -8.50 10.89
CA GLU A 246 -15.80 -9.58 9.91
C GLU A 246 -17.15 -9.48 9.19
N VAL A 247 -18.25 -9.33 9.93
CA VAL A 247 -19.59 -9.20 9.34
C VAL A 247 -19.70 -7.96 8.45
N GLU A 248 -19.18 -6.81 8.89
CA GLU A 248 -19.25 -5.57 8.12
C GLU A 248 -18.42 -5.66 6.82
N ILE A 249 -17.19 -6.16 6.93
CA ILE A 249 -16.29 -6.36 5.77
C ILE A 249 -16.93 -7.33 4.78
N LEU A 250 -17.42 -8.49 5.22
CA LEU A 250 -18.06 -9.46 4.33
C LEU A 250 -19.32 -8.90 3.67
N THR A 251 -20.15 -8.16 4.43
CA THR A 251 -21.35 -7.52 3.89
C THR A 251 -20.97 -6.48 2.82
N HIS A 252 -19.95 -5.67 3.07
CA HIS A 252 -19.44 -4.70 2.11
C HIS A 252 -18.90 -5.37 0.84
N LEU A 253 -18.10 -6.42 1.00
CA LEU A 253 -17.52 -7.18 -0.11
C LEU A 253 -18.60 -7.84 -0.97
N GLU A 254 -19.63 -8.42 -0.36
CA GLU A 254 -20.74 -9.03 -1.08
C GLU A 254 -21.58 -7.99 -1.83
N TYR A 255 -21.83 -6.83 -1.21
CA TYR A 255 -22.46 -5.71 -1.89
C TYR A 255 -21.64 -5.24 -3.09
N ALA A 256 -20.33 -5.02 -2.92
CA ALA A 256 -19.43 -4.62 -4.00
C ALA A 256 -19.43 -5.65 -5.14
N ARG A 257 -19.42 -6.96 -4.82
CA ARG A 257 -19.51 -8.05 -5.78
C ARG A 257 -20.79 -7.97 -6.60
N GLN A 258 -21.93 -7.73 -5.94
CA GLN A 258 -23.23 -7.57 -6.61
C GLN A 258 -23.25 -6.35 -7.54
N GLN A 259 -22.68 -5.23 -7.12
CA GLN A 259 -22.59 -4.03 -7.99
C GLN A 259 -21.72 -4.27 -9.22
N VAL A 260 -20.57 -4.93 -9.06
CA VAL A 260 -19.72 -5.34 -10.19
C VAL A 260 -20.47 -6.28 -11.13
N GLN A 261 -21.20 -7.25 -10.58
CA GLN A 261 -22.03 -8.17 -11.37
C GLN A 261 -23.10 -7.43 -12.19
N LYS A 262 -23.81 -6.47 -11.58
CA LYS A 262 -24.80 -5.64 -12.27
C LYS A 262 -24.17 -4.77 -13.36
N ALA A 263 -23.01 -4.19 -13.12
CA ALA A 263 -22.29 -3.43 -14.13
C ALA A 263 -21.91 -4.30 -15.34
N TRP A 264 -21.39 -5.51 -15.10
CA TRP A 264 -21.10 -6.47 -16.17
C TRP A 264 -22.36 -6.96 -16.89
N ALA A 265 -23.45 -7.22 -16.15
CA ALA A 265 -24.74 -7.57 -16.72
C ALA A 265 -25.22 -6.54 -17.75
N GLY A 266 -25.20 -5.25 -17.38
CA GLY A 266 -25.61 -4.17 -18.28
C GLY A 266 -24.72 -4.06 -19.53
N ASN A 267 -23.41 -4.21 -19.38
CA ASN A 267 -22.48 -4.22 -20.51
C ASN A 267 -22.74 -5.40 -21.46
N GLU A 268 -23.00 -6.58 -20.90
CA GLU A 268 -23.19 -7.81 -21.68
C GLU A 268 -24.56 -7.84 -22.38
N LEU A 269 -25.63 -7.39 -21.71
CA LEU A 269 -26.94 -7.19 -22.32
C LEU A 269 -26.85 -6.20 -23.49
N ASN A 270 -26.16 -5.07 -23.31
CA ASN A 270 -25.96 -4.10 -24.39
C ASN A 270 -25.19 -4.68 -25.58
N ARG A 271 -24.20 -5.55 -25.32
CA ARG A 271 -23.44 -6.24 -26.36
C ARG A 271 -24.30 -7.23 -27.16
N LEU A 272 -25.18 -7.95 -26.46
CA LEU A 272 -26.00 -9.03 -27.02
C LEU A 272 -27.42 -8.59 -27.44
N LYS A 273 -27.74 -7.29 -27.36
CA LYS A 273 -29.10 -6.77 -27.57
C LYS A 273 -29.76 -7.22 -28.89
N GLU A 274 -28.97 -7.34 -29.98
CA GLU A 274 -29.45 -7.78 -31.30
C GLU A 274 -29.42 -9.31 -31.49
N SER A 275 -28.79 -10.04 -30.57
CA SER A 275 -28.63 -11.49 -30.60
C SER A 275 -29.91 -12.18 -30.11
N LYS A 276 -30.03 -13.47 -30.46
CA LYS A 276 -31.08 -14.37 -29.99
C LYS A 276 -30.53 -15.30 -28.90
N ILE A 277 -31.38 -15.72 -27.96
CA ILE A 277 -30.98 -16.66 -26.90
C ILE A 277 -30.49 -17.98 -27.52
N SER A 278 -31.11 -18.45 -28.60
CA SER A 278 -30.72 -19.68 -29.30
C SER A 278 -29.31 -19.65 -29.91
N LEU A 279 -28.72 -18.46 -30.06
CA LEU A 279 -27.37 -18.26 -30.57
C LEU A 279 -26.33 -18.02 -29.46
N LEU A 280 -26.74 -18.06 -28.20
CA LEU A 280 -25.83 -18.00 -27.07
C LEU A 280 -25.13 -19.35 -26.87
N ASP A 281 -24.07 -19.36 -26.07
CA ASP A 281 -23.36 -20.59 -25.74
C ASP A 281 -24.25 -21.59 -24.99
N GLU A 282 -23.91 -22.88 -25.12
CA GLU A 282 -24.67 -23.98 -24.53
C GLU A 282 -24.84 -23.81 -23.02
N ASP A 283 -23.77 -23.49 -22.28
CA ASP A 283 -23.79 -23.29 -20.82
C ASP A 283 -24.73 -22.15 -20.41
N LEU A 284 -24.71 -21.02 -21.14
CA LEU A 284 -25.69 -19.96 -20.91
C LEU A 284 -27.11 -20.38 -21.29
N ARG A 285 -27.31 -21.07 -22.42
CA ARG A 285 -28.64 -21.53 -22.84
C ARG A 285 -29.26 -22.48 -21.82
N GLU A 286 -28.49 -23.44 -21.31
CA GLU A 286 -28.93 -24.35 -20.24
C GLU A 286 -29.34 -23.59 -18.98
N LYS A 287 -28.54 -22.61 -18.54
CA LYS A 287 -28.86 -21.78 -17.36
C LYS A 287 -30.09 -20.91 -17.55
N ILE A 288 -30.27 -20.37 -18.76
CA ILE A 288 -31.44 -19.58 -19.11
C ILE A 288 -32.68 -20.48 -19.18
N LEU A 289 -32.56 -21.68 -19.76
CA LEU A 289 -33.62 -22.67 -19.79
C LEU A 289 -34.05 -23.10 -18.38
N GLU A 290 -33.09 -23.35 -17.48
CA GLU A 290 -33.35 -23.69 -16.08
C GLU A 290 -34.08 -22.55 -15.34
N ALA A 291 -33.66 -21.30 -15.57
CA ALA A 291 -34.25 -20.14 -14.91
C ALA A 291 -35.64 -19.77 -15.44
N LEU A 292 -35.90 -19.93 -16.75
CA LEU A 292 -37.16 -19.55 -17.39
C LEU A 292 -38.18 -20.71 -17.45
N GLY A 293 -37.70 -21.94 -17.38
CA GLY A 293 -38.47 -23.14 -17.67
C GLY A 293 -38.69 -23.35 -19.18
N GLU A 294 -38.94 -24.60 -19.59
CA GLU A 294 -39.09 -24.99 -21.00
C GLU A 294 -40.14 -24.16 -21.75
N GLU A 295 -41.32 -23.96 -21.15
CA GLU A 295 -42.44 -23.28 -21.82
C GLU A 295 -42.14 -21.81 -22.14
N SER A 296 -41.49 -21.09 -21.21
CA SER A 296 -41.11 -19.68 -21.41
C SER A 296 -39.93 -19.57 -22.37
N TYR A 297 -38.94 -20.47 -22.23
CA TYR A 297 -37.76 -20.49 -23.08
C TYR A 297 -38.11 -20.66 -24.55
N THR A 298 -38.95 -21.65 -24.90
CA THR A 298 -39.34 -21.89 -26.30
C THR A 298 -40.07 -20.70 -26.94
N LYS A 299 -40.77 -19.87 -26.14
CA LYS A 299 -41.44 -18.67 -26.64
C LYS A 299 -40.44 -17.57 -27.01
N VAL A 300 -39.34 -17.45 -26.28
CA VAL A 300 -38.41 -16.31 -26.38
C VAL A 300 -37.08 -16.65 -27.03
N GLU A 301 -36.75 -17.94 -27.21
CA GLU A 301 -35.42 -18.39 -27.65
C GLU A 301 -34.98 -17.77 -29.00
N ASN A 302 -35.94 -17.45 -29.86
CA ASN A 302 -35.72 -16.92 -31.20
C ASN A 302 -36.03 -15.43 -31.34
N GLU A 303 -36.45 -14.79 -30.26
CA GLU A 303 -36.63 -13.34 -30.18
C GLU A 303 -35.29 -12.65 -29.92
N ARG A 304 -35.19 -11.37 -30.28
CA ARG A 304 -34.00 -10.58 -29.96
C ARG A 304 -34.03 -10.23 -28.48
N ILE A 305 -32.87 -10.24 -27.83
CA ILE A 305 -32.76 -9.91 -26.41
C ILE A 305 -33.35 -8.53 -26.10
N GLU A 306 -33.13 -7.52 -26.97
CA GLU A 306 -33.71 -6.18 -26.80
C GLU A 306 -35.25 -6.14 -26.79
N SER A 307 -35.89 -7.12 -27.44
CA SER A 307 -37.34 -7.17 -27.62
C SER A 307 -38.06 -7.87 -26.47
N LEU A 308 -37.31 -8.49 -25.56
CA LEU A 308 -37.87 -9.25 -24.44
C LEU A 308 -38.53 -8.31 -23.41
N PRO A 309 -39.51 -8.79 -22.64
CA PRO A 309 -40.09 -8.05 -21.52
C PRO A 309 -39.05 -7.70 -20.44
N ASP A 310 -39.24 -6.58 -19.74
CA ASP A 310 -38.33 -6.08 -18.70
C ASP A 310 -38.02 -7.12 -17.62
N GLU A 311 -39.02 -7.92 -17.22
CA GLU A 311 -38.85 -9.01 -16.25
C GLU A 311 -37.84 -10.07 -16.73
N LEU A 312 -37.83 -10.38 -18.03
CA LEU A 312 -36.87 -11.31 -18.62
C LEU A 312 -35.49 -10.67 -18.80
N HIS A 313 -35.42 -9.36 -19.07
CA HIS A 313 -34.15 -8.63 -19.10
C HIS A 313 -33.45 -8.66 -17.74
N GLU A 314 -34.19 -8.53 -16.65
CA GLU A 314 -33.63 -8.60 -15.30
C GLU A 314 -33.05 -10.00 -15.00
N ILE A 315 -33.82 -11.06 -15.30
CA ILE A 315 -33.36 -12.46 -15.12
C ILE A 315 -32.13 -12.75 -15.98
N LEU A 316 -32.18 -12.38 -17.27
CA LEU A 316 -31.07 -12.57 -18.20
C LEU A 316 -29.84 -11.77 -17.78
N GLY A 317 -30.03 -10.52 -17.38
CA GLY A 317 -28.95 -9.67 -16.87
C GLY A 317 -28.25 -10.30 -15.69
N ASP A 318 -28.99 -10.79 -14.70
CA ASP A 318 -28.42 -11.44 -13.53
C ASP A 318 -27.61 -12.69 -13.88
N LEU A 319 -28.12 -13.55 -14.77
CA LEU A 319 -27.43 -14.76 -15.23
C LEU A 319 -26.15 -14.42 -16.00
N LEU A 320 -26.24 -13.47 -16.95
CA LEU A 320 -25.11 -13.02 -17.76
C LEU A 320 -24.02 -12.39 -16.88
N GLY A 321 -24.41 -11.49 -15.98
CA GLY A 321 -23.49 -10.87 -15.02
C GLY A 321 -22.77 -11.90 -14.16
N ARG A 322 -23.49 -12.88 -13.60
CA ARG A 322 -22.89 -13.98 -12.82
C ARG A 322 -21.90 -14.80 -13.65
N SER A 323 -22.27 -15.14 -14.88
CA SER A 323 -21.42 -15.93 -15.78
C SER A 323 -20.11 -15.19 -16.08
N VAL A 324 -20.20 -13.92 -16.47
CA VAL A 324 -19.03 -13.08 -16.77
C VAL A 324 -18.13 -12.94 -15.55
N VAL A 325 -18.68 -12.55 -14.39
CA VAL A 325 -17.90 -12.39 -13.15
C VAL A 325 -17.25 -13.71 -12.71
N SER A 326 -17.96 -14.84 -12.80
CA SER A 326 -17.39 -16.16 -12.51
C SER A 326 -16.19 -16.48 -13.39
N LYS A 327 -16.26 -16.19 -14.70
CA LYS A 327 -15.13 -16.41 -15.62
C LYS A 327 -13.95 -15.48 -15.31
N ILE A 328 -14.22 -14.22 -14.98
CA ILE A 328 -13.20 -13.26 -14.54
C ILE A 328 -12.49 -13.77 -13.29
N TYR A 329 -13.25 -14.24 -12.29
CA TYR A 329 -12.66 -14.78 -11.06
C TYR A 329 -11.87 -16.05 -11.31
N ARG A 330 -12.34 -16.96 -12.18
CA ARG A 330 -11.55 -18.15 -12.58
C ARG A 330 -10.22 -17.77 -13.23
N ASP A 331 -10.20 -16.81 -14.16
CA ASP A 331 -8.96 -16.31 -14.77
C ASP A 331 -8.04 -15.67 -13.71
N LEU A 332 -8.61 -14.89 -12.78
CA LEU A 332 -7.85 -14.30 -11.67
C LEU A 332 -7.21 -15.39 -10.78
N PHE A 333 -7.98 -16.38 -10.34
CA PHE A 333 -7.46 -17.51 -9.55
C PHE A 333 -6.33 -18.21 -10.28
N LEU A 334 -6.53 -18.58 -11.55
CA LEU A 334 -5.49 -19.25 -12.34
C LEU A 334 -4.21 -18.42 -12.46
N ARG A 335 -4.32 -17.11 -12.66
CA ARG A 335 -3.16 -16.23 -12.77
C ARG A 335 -2.39 -16.10 -11.47
N VAL A 336 -3.09 -15.81 -10.36
CA VAL A 336 -2.46 -15.68 -9.04
C VAL A 336 -1.81 -17.00 -8.63
N ILE A 337 -2.51 -18.12 -8.81
CA ILE A 337 -1.97 -19.45 -8.49
C ILE A 337 -0.74 -19.74 -9.35
N SER A 338 -0.80 -19.51 -10.66
CA SER A 338 0.31 -19.81 -11.56
C SER A 338 1.55 -18.96 -11.28
N GLU A 339 1.37 -17.67 -11.01
CA GLU A 339 2.45 -16.72 -10.67
C GLU A 339 3.18 -17.18 -9.40
N LEU A 340 2.44 -17.36 -8.31
CA LEU A 340 3.03 -17.71 -7.01
C LEU A 340 3.55 -19.15 -6.95
N TRP A 341 2.94 -20.08 -7.70
CA TRP A 341 3.43 -21.46 -7.77
C TRP A 341 4.81 -21.56 -8.41
N VAL A 342 5.08 -20.76 -9.46
CA VAL A 342 6.40 -20.72 -10.10
C VAL A 342 7.46 -20.15 -9.15
N GLU A 343 7.11 -19.09 -8.41
CA GLU A 343 7.98 -18.53 -7.37
C GLU A 343 8.28 -19.57 -6.29
N TYR A 344 7.26 -20.24 -5.75
CA TYR A 344 7.42 -21.30 -4.76
C TYR A 344 8.33 -22.45 -5.25
N LEU A 345 8.18 -22.91 -6.50
CA LEU A 345 9.05 -23.95 -7.05
C LEU A 345 10.52 -23.47 -7.11
N THR A 346 10.74 -22.20 -7.41
CA THR A 346 12.08 -21.59 -7.42
C THR A 346 12.66 -21.54 -6.01
N GLU A 347 11.87 -21.14 -5.02
CA GLU A 347 12.29 -21.13 -3.62
C GLU A 347 12.56 -22.55 -3.08
N MET A 348 11.77 -23.54 -3.47
CA MET A 348 11.98 -24.94 -3.09
C MET A 348 13.28 -25.52 -3.64
N GLU A 349 13.67 -25.13 -4.87
CA GLU A 349 14.97 -25.50 -5.43
C GLU A 349 16.11 -24.84 -4.65
N ALA A 350 15.98 -23.55 -4.29
CA ALA A 350 16.96 -22.86 -3.45
C ALA A 350 17.09 -23.50 -2.06
N LEU A 351 15.95 -23.86 -1.43
CA LEU A 351 15.91 -24.57 -0.15
C LEU A 351 16.63 -25.91 -0.23
N ARG A 352 16.43 -26.67 -1.31
CA ARG A 352 17.09 -27.97 -1.54
C ARG A 352 18.61 -27.81 -1.58
N VAL A 353 19.11 -26.80 -2.28
CA VAL A 353 20.55 -26.49 -2.34
C VAL A 353 21.07 -26.08 -0.97
N ALA A 354 20.38 -25.17 -0.27
CA ALA A 354 20.79 -24.69 1.06
C ALA A 354 20.88 -25.81 2.10
N ILE A 355 19.87 -26.69 2.17
CA ILE A 355 19.87 -27.84 3.09
C ILE A 355 20.98 -28.84 2.73
N GLY A 356 21.29 -28.99 1.44
CA GLY A 356 22.44 -29.77 1.00
C GLY A 356 23.77 -29.26 1.56
N LEU A 357 23.90 -27.94 1.77
CA LEU A 357 25.07 -27.31 2.39
C LEU A 357 25.04 -27.41 3.92
N GLU A 358 23.86 -27.35 4.55
CA GLU A 358 23.66 -27.46 6.02
C GLU A 358 23.77 -28.90 6.56
N ALA A 359 23.79 -29.93 5.71
CA ALA A 359 23.88 -31.35 6.10
C ALA A 359 25.14 -31.70 6.93
N TYR A 360 26.10 -30.78 7.07
CA TYR A 360 27.23 -30.88 8.00
C TYR A 360 26.85 -30.72 9.49
N ALA A 361 25.63 -30.28 9.83
CA ALA A 361 25.21 -29.92 11.19
C ALA A 361 24.47 -31.03 11.99
N GLN A 362 24.63 -32.31 11.66
CA GLN A 362 24.08 -33.48 12.40
C GLN A 362 22.54 -33.55 12.56
N ARG A 363 21.76 -32.77 11.82
CA ARG A 363 20.29 -32.87 11.75
C ARG A 363 19.88 -33.54 10.45
N ASP A 364 18.81 -34.35 10.47
CA ASP A 364 18.32 -35.05 9.27
C ASP A 364 17.86 -34.04 8.19
N PRO A 365 18.57 -33.96 7.04
CA PRO A 365 18.26 -33.01 5.97
C PRO A 365 16.85 -33.20 5.40
N LEU A 366 16.35 -34.44 5.36
CA LEU A 366 15.03 -34.73 4.82
C LEU A 366 13.92 -34.19 5.72
N VAL A 367 14.10 -34.28 7.04
CA VAL A 367 13.15 -33.74 8.02
C VAL A 367 13.11 -32.21 7.92
N GLN A 368 14.28 -31.57 7.81
CA GLN A 368 14.34 -30.11 7.65
C GLN A 368 13.70 -29.64 6.34
N TYR A 369 13.97 -30.34 5.24
CA TYR A 369 13.40 -30.00 3.94
C TYR A 369 11.88 -30.09 3.95
N LYS A 370 11.33 -31.13 4.57
CA LYS A 370 9.87 -31.29 4.73
C LYS A 370 9.26 -30.20 5.62
N SER A 371 9.89 -29.89 6.76
CA SER A 371 9.38 -28.87 7.69
C SER A 371 9.36 -27.49 7.04
N ARG A 372 10.51 -27.04 6.52
CA ARG A 372 10.63 -25.73 5.86
C ARG A 372 9.78 -25.66 4.59
N GLY A 373 9.75 -26.73 3.79
CA GLY A 373 8.90 -26.81 2.61
C GLY A 373 7.41 -26.71 2.94
N PHE A 374 6.96 -27.30 4.04
CA PHE A 374 5.58 -27.17 4.50
C PHE A 374 5.26 -25.74 4.97
N GLU A 375 6.15 -25.10 5.73
CA GLU A 375 6.00 -23.70 6.13
C GLU A 375 5.90 -22.76 4.91
N MET A 376 6.76 -22.95 3.91
CA MET A 376 6.71 -22.20 2.65
C MET A 376 5.41 -22.46 1.89
N PHE A 377 4.89 -23.69 1.89
CA PHE A 377 3.60 -24.00 1.29
C PHE A 377 2.43 -23.34 2.02
N GLN A 378 2.44 -23.27 3.36
CA GLN A 378 1.41 -22.55 4.11
C GLN A 378 1.42 -21.06 3.76
N LYS A 379 2.61 -20.46 3.71
CA LYS A 379 2.79 -19.07 3.29
C LYS A 379 2.29 -18.84 1.87
N LEU A 380 2.62 -19.73 0.93
CA LEU A 380 2.11 -19.70 -0.44
C LEU A 380 0.58 -19.67 -0.49
N MET A 381 -0.09 -20.50 0.30
CA MET A 381 -1.56 -20.54 0.36
C MET A 381 -2.16 -19.23 0.91
N GLU A 382 -1.50 -18.60 1.89
CA GLU A 382 -1.88 -17.29 2.40
C GLU A 382 -1.68 -16.20 1.34
N ASP A 383 -0.50 -16.16 0.71
CA ASP A 383 -0.16 -15.22 -0.35
C ASP A 383 -1.12 -15.33 -1.54
N MET A 384 -1.54 -16.55 -1.89
CA MET A 384 -2.56 -16.78 -2.92
C MET A 384 -3.92 -16.17 -2.53
N ARG A 385 -4.38 -16.35 -1.29
CA ARG A 385 -5.66 -15.79 -0.81
C ARG A 385 -5.61 -14.26 -0.83
N VAL A 386 -4.55 -13.68 -0.29
CA VAL A 386 -4.33 -12.22 -0.26
C VAL A 386 -4.23 -11.66 -1.68
N GLY A 387 -3.49 -12.34 -2.57
CA GLY A 387 -3.34 -11.96 -3.96
C GLY A 387 -4.65 -11.92 -4.73
N VAL A 388 -5.55 -12.89 -4.49
CA VAL A 388 -6.90 -12.89 -5.08
C VAL A 388 -7.74 -11.73 -4.52
N VAL A 389 -7.83 -11.58 -3.20
CA VAL A 389 -8.66 -10.54 -2.56
C VAL A 389 -8.24 -9.13 -3.01
N ASN A 390 -6.94 -8.85 -3.08
CA ASN A 390 -6.40 -7.56 -3.50
C ASN A 390 -6.71 -7.21 -4.96
N ARG A 391 -6.88 -8.22 -5.82
CA ARG A 391 -7.09 -8.05 -7.26
C ARG A 391 -8.56 -8.25 -7.66
N MET A 392 -9.41 -8.82 -6.80
CA MET A 392 -10.77 -9.25 -7.16
C MET A 392 -11.66 -8.15 -7.76
N PHE A 393 -11.54 -6.91 -7.29
CA PHE A 393 -12.36 -5.76 -7.76
C PHE A 393 -11.66 -4.87 -8.80
N THR A 394 -10.35 -5.03 -9.00
CA THR A 394 -9.55 -4.19 -9.89
C THR A 394 -9.06 -4.94 -11.13
N PHE A 395 -9.15 -6.28 -11.10
CA PHE A 395 -8.70 -7.14 -12.19
C PHE A 395 -9.55 -6.92 -13.44
N GLN A 396 -8.91 -6.46 -14.50
CA GLN A 396 -9.48 -6.36 -15.83
C GLN A 396 -8.87 -7.44 -16.72
N PRO A 397 -9.67 -8.38 -17.25
CA PRO A 397 -9.15 -9.39 -18.15
C PRO A 397 -8.61 -8.74 -19.44
N ARG A 398 -7.37 -9.08 -19.82
CA ARG A 398 -6.68 -8.50 -20.99
C ARG A 398 -7.35 -8.82 -22.34
N ASN A 399 -8.18 -9.86 -22.39
CA ASN A 399 -8.92 -10.27 -23.58
C ASN A 399 -10.35 -10.64 -23.17
N LEU A 400 -11.23 -9.65 -23.06
CA LEU A 400 -12.67 -9.91 -22.97
C LEU A 400 -13.11 -10.84 -24.11
N ASP A 401 -12.59 -10.62 -25.32
CA ASP A 401 -12.86 -11.42 -26.51
C ASP A 401 -12.42 -12.90 -26.42
N ARG A 402 -11.40 -13.27 -25.62
CA ARG A 402 -11.00 -14.69 -25.44
C ARG A 402 -11.81 -15.39 -24.35
N ILE A 403 -12.19 -14.66 -23.29
CA ILE A 403 -13.18 -15.16 -22.32
C ILE A 403 -14.54 -15.32 -23.01
N GLN A 404 -14.84 -14.45 -23.97
CA GLN A 404 -16.02 -14.52 -24.82
C GLN A 404 -15.90 -15.58 -25.92
N ALA A 405 -14.73 -15.80 -26.52
CA ALA A 405 -14.51 -16.93 -27.43
C ALA A 405 -14.63 -18.27 -26.70
N ALA A 406 -14.27 -18.35 -25.42
CA ALA A 406 -14.55 -19.52 -24.59
C ALA A 406 -16.05 -19.71 -24.26
N LEU A 407 -16.92 -18.69 -24.42
CA LEU A 407 -18.37 -18.91 -24.54
C LEU A 407 -18.65 -19.67 -25.84
N ASN A 408 -18.02 -19.29 -26.96
CA ASN A 408 -18.29 -19.89 -28.27
C ASN A 408 -17.62 -21.26 -28.51
N ASP A 409 -16.49 -21.56 -27.87
CA ASP A 409 -15.59 -22.67 -28.23
C ASP A 409 -15.72 -23.91 -27.31
N SER A 410 -16.64 -23.89 -26.34
CA SER A 410 -16.94 -25.09 -25.52
C SER A 410 -17.83 -26.12 -26.25
N GLY A 411 -18.18 -25.87 -27.52
CA GLY A 411 -19.00 -26.73 -28.37
C GLY A 411 -18.28 -27.42 -29.54
N GLU A 412 -16.98 -27.19 -29.77
CA GLU A 412 -16.24 -27.85 -30.86
C GLU A 412 -14.95 -28.52 -30.36
N GLN A 413 -15.09 -29.67 -29.72
CA GLN A 413 -14.11 -30.74 -29.91
C GLN A 413 -14.67 -31.72 -30.95
N PRO A 414 -14.20 -31.70 -32.20
CA PRO A 414 -14.46 -32.81 -33.09
C PRO A 414 -13.72 -34.03 -32.54
N GLU A 415 -14.47 -35.06 -32.12
CA GLU A 415 -13.93 -36.40 -31.92
C GLU A 415 -13.19 -36.80 -33.20
N SER A 416 -11.87 -36.87 -33.11
CA SER A 416 -11.04 -37.44 -34.15
C SER A 416 -11.27 -38.95 -34.18
N ALA A 417 -11.71 -39.43 -35.34
CA ALA A 417 -11.81 -40.85 -35.72
C ALA A 417 -10.49 -41.62 -35.60
#